data_AF-A0A9D1KXJ7-F1
#
_entry.id   AF-A0A9D1KXJ7-F1
#
_cell.length_a   1.000
_cell.length_b   1.000
_cell.length_c   1.000
_cell.angle_alpha   90.00
_cell.angle_beta   90.00
_cell.angle_gamma   90.00
#
_symmetry.space_group_name_H-M   'P 1'
#
loop_
_entity.id
_entity.type
_entity.pdbx_description
1 polymer ?
#
loop_
_entity_poly.entity_id
_entity_poly.type
_entity_poly.pdbx_seq_one_letter_code
_entity_poly.pdbx_strand_id
1 'polypeptide(L)' 'QNIQSMKDAVELDGVELMGYTMWGCIDLVSSGTGEMKKRYGFVYVDRDDQGNGTMKRYKKDSFYWYKKVIETNGEVLD' A
#
# COMPACT_ATOMS: atom_id res chain seq x y z
N GLN A 1 5.44 -10.78 -1.50
CA GLN A 1 5.56 -11.73 -0.38
C GLN A 1 4.26 -11.86 0.41
N ASN A 2 3.82 -10.85 1.17
CA ASN A 2 2.61 -10.98 2.03
C ASN A 2 1.34 -11.41 1.27
N ILE A 3 1.10 -10.88 0.07
CA ILE A 3 -0.06 -11.25 -0.76
C ILE A 3 0.00 -12.72 -1.18
N GLN A 4 1.18 -13.25 -1.49
CA GLN A 4 1.37 -14.67 -1.80
C GLN A 4 1.03 -15.53 -0.58
N SER A 5 1.54 -15.17 0.61
CA SER A 5 1.22 -15.94 1.83
C SER A 5 -0.27 -15.92 2.18
N MET A 6 -0.97 -14.82 1.92
CA MET A 6 -2.43 -14.77 2.07
C MET A 6 -3.14 -15.64 1.03
N LYS A 7 -2.64 -15.70 -0.22
CA LYS A 7 -3.17 -16.60 -1.25
C LYS A 7 -3.01 -18.06 -0.84
N ASP A 8 -1.82 -18.44 -0.37
CA ASP A 8 -1.54 -19.80 0.11
C ASP A 8 -2.46 -20.18 1.28
N ALA A 9 -2.71 -19.27 2.23
CA ALA A 9 -3.62 -19.52 3.35
C ALA A 9 -5.08 -19.76 2.89
N VAL A 10 -5.52 -19.08 1.82
CA VAL A 10 -6.86 -19.30 1.25
C VAL A 10 -6.91 -20.61 0.46
N GLU A 11 -5.92 -20.89 -0.39
CA GLU A 11 -5.95 -22.01 -1.34
C GLU A 11 -5.53 -23.35 -0.73
N LEU A 12 -4.53 -23.35 0.15
CA LEU A 12 -3.95 -24.56 0.73
C LEU A 12 -4.54 -24.87 2.11
N ASP A 13 -4.76 -23.85 2.93
CA ASP A 13 -5.23 -24.01 4.31
C ASP A 13 -6.75 -23.82 4.47
N GLY A 14 -7.44 -23.35 3.41
CA GLY A 14 -8.90 -23.18 3.39
C GLY A 14 -9.42 -22.04 4.26
N VAL A 15 -8.60 -21.03 4.55
CA VAL A 15 -8.99 -19.87 5.36
C VAL A 15 -9.99 -19.00 4.60
N GLU A 16 -11.12 -18.67 5.24
CA GLU A 16 -12.08 -17.69 4.71
C GLU A 16 -11.57 -16.26 4.95
N LEU A 17 -10.98 -15.66 3.91
CA LEU A 17 -10.46 -14.29 3.93
C LEU A 17 -11.36 -13.36 3.10
N MET A 18 -12.01 -12.40 3.76
CA MET A 18 -12.91 -11.44 3.09
C MET A 18 -12.18 -10.49 2.13
N GLY A 19 -10.93 -10.14 2.43
CA GLY A 19 -10.14 -9.22 1.60
C GLY A 19 -8.90 -8.68 2.31
N TYR A 20 -8.18 -7.80 1.61
CA TYR A 20 -6.95 -7.19 2.08
C TYR A 20 -6.90 -5.69 1.79
N THR A 21 -6.68 -4.88 2.82
CA THR A 21 -6.59 -3.42 2.72
C THR A 21 -5.24 -2.93 3.22
N MET A 22 -4.40 -2.44 2.30
CA MET A 22 -3.09 -1.88 2.60
C MET A 22 -3.19 -0.63 3.49
N TRP A 23 -2.44 -0.63 4.59
CA TRP A 23 -2.34 0.53 5.46
C TRP A 23 -1.73 1.73 4.74
N GLY A 24 -2.32 2.91 4.94
CA GLY A 24 -1.75 4.17 4.47
C GLY A 24 -1.55 4.19 2.96
N CYS A 25 -2.57 3.82 2.17
CA CYS A 25 -2.52 3.77 0.69
C CYS A 25 -2.13 5.10 0.02
N ILE A 26 -2.23 6.22 0.75
CA ILE A 26 -1.64 7.52 0.47
C ILE A 26 -0.70 7.89 1.62
N ASP A 27 0.43 8.55 1.32
CA ASP A 27 1.35 9.02 2.35
C ASP A 27 0.62 9.89 3.39
N LEU A 28 0.84 9.55 4.66
CA LEU A 28 0.19 10.14 5.83
C LEU A 28 1.19 10.29 6.98
N VAL A 29 0.80 11.04 8.01
CA VAL A 29 1.59 11.18 9.24
C VAL A 29 1.54 9.87 10.01
N SER A 30 2.70 9.25 10.22
CA SER A 30 2.79 7.97 10.93
C SER A 30 2.33 8.08 12.39
N SER A 31 1.58 7.09 12.88
CA SER A 31 0.99 7.13 14.23
C SER A 31 2.01 7.01 15.35
N GLY A 32 3.15 6.34 15.14
CA GLY A 32 4.12 6.08 16.21
C GLY A 32 5.09 7.23 16.45
N THR A 33 5.58 7.84 15.37
CA THR A 33 6.64 8.86 15.42
C THR A 33 6.16 10.25 14.97
N GLY A 34 4.94 10.37 14.43
CA GLY A 34 4.43 11.65 13.92
C GLY A 34 5.10 12.10 12.62
N GLU A 35 5.73 11.19 11.89
CA GLU A 35 6.59 11.51 10.74
C GLU A 35 5.86 11.34 9.40
N MET A 36 6.08 12.30 8.49
CA MET A 36 5.82 12.20 7.04
C MET A 36 6.94 11.48 6.30
N LYS A 37 8.19 11.52 6.78
CA LYS A 37 9.32 10.82 6.14
C LYS A 37 9.12 9.30 6.10
N LYS A 38 8.36 8.76 7.05
CA LYS A 38 7.96 7.34 7.09
C LYS A 38 6.77 7.11 6.17
N ARG A 39 7.06 6.80 4.91
CA ARG A 39 6.09 6.73 3.81
C ARG A 39 5.57 5.31 3.58
N TYR A 40 4.26 5.17 3.45
CA TYR A 40 3.56 3.89 3.24
C TYR A 40 2.85 3.81 1.88
N GLY A 41 2.44 4.96 1.35
CA GLY A 41 1.42 4.99 0.30
C GLY A 41 1.91 4.58 -1.06
N PHE A 42 0.95 4.19 -1.89
CA PHE A 42 1.09 4.11 -3.33
C PHE A 42 1.06 5.50 -3.97
N VAL A 43 0.48 6.47 -3.26
CA VAL A 43 0.44 7.88 -3.66
C VAL A 43 1.35 8.68 -2.75
N TYR A 44 2.38 9.29 -3.33
CA TYR A 44 3.25 10.24 -2.66
C TYR A 44 2.50 11.55 -2.40
N VAL A 45 2.71 12.14 -1.22
CA VAL A 45 2.25 13.49 -0.87
C VAL A 45 3.48 14.36 -0.63
N ASP A 46 3.54 15.47 -1.35
CA ASP A 46 4.57 16.51 -1.20
C ASP A 46 4.34 17.30 0.09
N ARG A 47 4.81 16.71 1.18
CA ARG A 47 4.88 17.28 2.52
C ARG A 47 6.02 16.65 3.31
N ASP A 48 6.78 17.45 4.05
CA ASP A 48 7.84 17.01 4.96
C ASP A 48 7.40 17.02 6.44
N ASP A 49 8.31 16.62 7.34
CA ASP A 49 8.05 16.56 8.79
C ASP A 49 7.88 17.96 9.43
N GLN A 50 8.39 19.01 8.80
CA GLN A 50 8.26 20.40 9.25
C GLN A 50 6.97 21.06 8.72
N GLY A 51 6.21 20.35 7.88
CA GLY A 51 4.98 20.83 7.28
C GLY A 51 5.18 21.61 5.98
N ASN A 52 6.39 21.68 5.42
CA ASN A 52 6.64 22.29 4.13
C ASN A 52 6.20 21.35 3.00
N GLY A 53 5.81 21.92 1.85
CA GLY A 53 5.43 21.18 0.65
C GLY A 53 4.14 21.69 0.03
N THR A 54 3.86 21.30 -1.21
CA THR A 54 2.70 21.78 -1.97
C THR A 54 1.43 20.99 -1.73
N MET A 55 1.49 19.90 -0.94
CA MET A 55 0.43 18.91 -0.81
C MET A 55 0.04 18.24 -2.13
N LYS A 56 0.81 18.39 -3.21
CA LYS A 56 0.52 17.69 -4.47
C LYS A 56 0.66 16.18 -4.30
N ARG A 57 -0.14 15.44 -5.07
CA ARG A 57 -0.18 13.97 -5.05
C ARG A 57 0.46 13.43 -6.32
N TYR A 58 1.29 12.40 -6.16
CA TYR A 58 2.01 11.78 -7.26
C TYR A 58 1.89 10.26 -7.14
N LYS A 59 1.62 9.58 -8.26
CA LYS A 59 1.57 8.12 -8.29
C LYS A 59 2.99 7.58 -8.20
N LYS A 60 3.27 6.72 -7.22
CA LYS A 60 4.52 5.96 -7.17
C LYS A 60 4.43 4.75 -8.10
N ASP A 61 5.54 4.08 -8.38
CA ASP A 61 5.53 2.86 -9.20
C ASP A 61 4.62 1.78 -8.59
N SER A 62 4.62 1.69 -7.26
CA SER A 62 3.75 0.78 -6.50
C SER A 62 2.25 1.04 -6.70
N PHE A 63 1.86 2.23 -7.19
CA PHE A 63 0.47 2.50 -7.61
C PHE A 63 0.06 1.64 -8.80
N TYR A 64 0.90 1.57 -9.83
CA TYR A 64 0.60 0.80 -11.04
C TYR A 64 0.72 -0.69 -10.78
N TRP A 65 1.70 -1.09 -9.96
CA TRP A 65 1.81 -2.46 -9.48
C TRP A 65 0.54 -2.89 -8.72
N TYR A 66 0.09 -2.14 -7.70
CA TYR A 66 -1.08 -2.53 -6.93
C TYR A 66 -2.39 -2.47 -7.74
N LYS A 67 -2.48 -1.55 -8.71
CA LYS A 67 -3.55 -1.55 -9.72
C LYS A 67 -3.57 -2.87 -10.49
N LYS A 68 -2.42 -3.35 -10.97
CA LYS A 68 -2.32 -4.61 -11.70
C LYS A 68 -2.71 -5.80 -10.82
N VAL A 69 -2.21 -5.86 -9.59
CA VAL A 69 -2.57 -6.88 -8.59
C VAL A 69 -4.09 -7.00 -8.46
N ILE A 70 -4.78 -5.87 -8.25
CA ILE A 70 -6.25 -5.82 -8.13
C ILE A 70 -6.93 -6.27 -9.44
N GLU A 71 -6.49 -5.75 -10.59
CA GLU A 71 -7.07 -6.09 -11.90
C GLU A 71 -6.92 -7.58 -12.25
N THR A 72 -5.90 -8.24 -11.72
CA THR A 72 -5.67 -9.67 -11.90
C THR A 72 -6.14 -10.52 -10.73
N ASN A 73 -6.85 -9.95 -9.75
CA ASN A 73 -7.26 -10.64 -8.53
C ASN A 73 -6.12 -11.41 -7.83
N GLY A 74 -4.92 -10.82 -7.79
CA GLY A 74 -3.73 -11.43 -7.16
C GLY A 74 -2.95 -12.43 -8.02
N GLU A 75 -3.32 -12.67 -9.30
CA GLU A 75 -2.57 -13.59 -10.16
C GLU A 75 -1.21 -13.05 -10.65
N VAL A 76 -1.06 -11.72 -10.75
CA VAL A 76 0.20 -11.07 -11.13
C VAL A 76 0.69 -10.23 -9.95
N LEU A 77 1.84 -10.61 -9.38
CA LEU A 77 2.45 -9.96 -8.20
C LEU A 77 3.81 -9.30 -8.48
N ASP A 78 4.28 -9.34 -9.72
CA ASP A 78 5.56 -8.78 -10.19
C ASP A 78 5.40 -7.43 -10.91
#